data_AF-A0A914G6H2-F1
#
_entry.id   AF-A0A914G6H2-F1
#
_cell.length_a   1.000
_cell.length_b   1.000
_cell.length_c   1.000
_cell.angle_alpha   90.00
_cell.angle_beta   90.00
_cell.angle_gamma   90.00
#
_symmetry.space_group_name_H-M   'P 1'
#
loop_
_entity.id
_entity.type
_entity.pdbx_description
1 polymer ?
#
loop_
_entity_poly.entity_id
_entity_poly.type
_entity_poly.pdbx_seq_one_letter_code
_entity_poly.pdbx_strand_id
1 'polypeptide(L)'
;MAVVFRTDTNELIDEIIELIDNGIIDARIDPISKKLYRLDENATIKNSKRLAKIQKDLEERTRVLIIRAALGINGVNPAKEFEAELEESGMGGRGGRRHIGGGPFDDPASDD
;
A
#
# COMPACT_ATOMS: atom_id res chain seq x y z
N MET A 1 10.33 12.70 33.99
CA MET A 1 9.62 11.60 33.33
C MET A 1 10.34 10.27 33.53
N ALA A 2 11.62 10.15 33.16
CA ALA A 2 12.41 8.91 33.33
C ALA A 2 12.31 8.27 34.73
N VAL A 3 12.43 9.07 35.80
CA VAL A 3 12.28 8.61 37.20
C VAL A 3 10.88 8.00 37.47
N VAL A 4 9.83 8.57 36.89
CA VAL A 4 8.45 8.12 37.09
C VAL A 4 8.20 6.80 36.36
N PHE A 5 8.72 6.68 35.15
CA PHE A 5 8.63 5.47 34.34
C PHE A 5 9.67 4.41 34.71
N ARG A 6 10.60 4.72 35.63
CA ARG A 6 11.68 3.84 36.10
C ARG A 6 12.56 3.33 34.94
N THR A 7 12.87 4.21 33.99
CA THR A 7 13.71 3.92 32.82
C THR A 7 14.95 4.81 32.81
N ASP A 8 15.92 4.47 31.99
CA ASP A 8 17.01 5.38 31.69
C ASP A 8 16.55 6.54 30.82
N THR A 9 17.22 7.69 30.96
CA THR A 9 16.83 8.92 30.25
C THR A 9 17.03 8.78 28.74
N ASN A 10 18.03 8.01 28.30
CA ASN A 10 18.27 7.78 26.87
C ASN A 10 17.23 6.81 26.29
N GLU A 11 16.91 5.73 26.99
CA GLU A 11 15.84 4.81 26.57
C GLU A 11 14.49 5.53 26.45
N LEU A 12 14.17 6.40 27.42
CA LEU A 12 12.95 7.20 27.34
C LEU A 12 12.95 8.15 26.14
N ILE A 13 14.10 8.71 25.78
CA ILE A 13 14.21 9.59 24.60
C ILE A 13 13.93 8.79 23.34
N ASP A 14 14.51 7.61 23.22
CA ASP A 14 14.33 6.73 22.07
C ASP A 14 12.86 6.31 21.93
N GLU A 15 12.22 5.90 23.03
CA GLU A 15 10.78 5.60 23.05
C GLU A 15 9.92 6.82 22.68
N ILE A 16 10.22 8.01 23.19
CA ILE A 16 9.48 9.24 22.85
C ILE A 16 9.65 9.58 21.36
N ILE A 17 10.84 9.38 20.79
CA ILE A 17 11.09 9.58 19.36
C ILE A 17 10.23 8.61 18.55
N GLU A 18 10.18 7.32 18.92
CA GLU A 18 9.31 6.35 18.26
C GLU A 18 7.83 6.75 18.33
N LEU A 19 7.37 7.28 19.47
CA LEU A 19 5.98 7.74 19.61
C LEU A 19 5.68 8.97 18.73
N ILE A 20 6.66 9.86 18.53
CA ILE A 20 6.54 11.02 17.63
C ILE A 20 6.51 10.55 16.18
N ASP A 21 7.42 9.65 15.78
CA ASP A 21 7.53 9.15 14.40
C ASP A 21 6.29 8.34 13.99
N ASN A 22 5.72 7.58 14.92
CA ASN A 22 4.45 6.88 14.73
C ASN A 22 3.23 7.83 14.73
N GLY A 23 3.42 9.13 15.00
CA GLY A 23 2.35 10.13 15.01
C GLY A 23 1.37 9.98 16.18
N ILE A 24 1.75 9.26 17.24
CA ILE A 24 0.92 9.06 18.44
C ILE A 24 0.90 10.34 19.28
N ILE A 25 2.03 11.06 19.32
CA ILE A 25 2.17 12.33 20.03
C ILE A 25 2.69 13.44 19.11
N ASP A 26 2.01 14.57 19.07
CA ASP A 26 2.46 15.78 18.37
C ASP A 26 3.40 16.57 19.32
N ALA A 27 4.68 16.20 19.34
CA ALA A 27 5.69 16.79 20.21
C ALA A 27 7.06 16.93 19.53
N ARG A 28 7.94 17.73 20.12
CA ARG A 28 9.34 17.88 19.71
C ARG A 28 10.25 17.78 20.92
N ILE A 29 11.29 16.96 20.83
CA ILE A 29 12.30 16.86 21.87
C ILE A 29 13.51 17.76 21.56
N ASP A 30 14.02 18.45 22.57
CA ASP A 30 15.33 19.09 22.53
C ASP A 30 16.35 18.15 23.19
N PRO A 31 17.26 17.53 22.41
CA PRO A 31 18.18 16.53 22.92
C PRO A 31 19.28 17.12 23.82
N ILE A 32 19.53 18.43 23.75
CA ILE A 32 20.54 19.13 24.56
C ILE A 32 19.93 19.48 25.92
N SER A 33 18.77 20.14 25.92
CA SER A 33 18.12 20.55 27.18
C SER A 33 17.27 19.44 27.83
N LYS A 34 17.08 18.31 27.14
CA LYS A 34 16.27 17.15 27.57
C LYS A 34 14.83 17.54 27.90
N LYS A 35 14.31 18.54 27.20
CA LYS A 35 12.92 19.04 27.34
C LYS A 35 12.06 18.54 26.19
N LEU A 36 10.84 18.14 26.52
CA LEU A 36 9.80 17.78 25.57
C LEU A 36 8.83 18.95 25.41
N TYR A 37 8.69 19.45 24.20
CA TYR A 37 7.77 20.52 23.84
C TYR A 37 6.58 19.95 23.09
N ARG A 38 5.38 20.44 23.40
CA ARG A 38 4.20 20.11 22.61
C ARG A 38 4.22 20.88 21.29
N LEU A 39 3.94 20.21 20.19
CA LEU A 39 3.84 20.83 18.88
C LEU A 39 2.37 21.22 18.64
N ASP A 40 1.98 22.40 19.10
CA ASP A 40 0.65 22.92 18.79
C ASP A 40 0.63 23.49 17.36
N GLU A 41 0.35 22.65 16.38
CA GLU A 41 -0.04 23.15 15.06
C GLU A 41 -1.42 23.83 15.17
N ASN A 42 -1.53 25.05 14.65
CA ASN A 42 -2.81 25.71 14.48
C ASN A 42 -3.76 24.79 13.70
N ALA A 43 -4.87 24.38 14.32
CA ALA A 43 -5.84 23.45 13.74
C ALA A 43 -6.33 23.93 12.35
N THR A 44 -6.46 25.25 12.17
CA THR A 44 -6.80 25.88 10.89
C THR A 44 -5.79 25.57 9.79
N ILE A 45 -4.49 25.58 10.10
CA ILE A 45 -3.42 25.28 9.15
C ILE A 45 -3.40 23.77 8.83
N LYS A 46 -3.58 22.92 9.84
CA LYS A 46 -3.66 21.45 9.65
C LYS A 46 -4.85 21.10 8.74
N ASN A 47 -6.00 21.72 8.97
CA ASN A 47 -7.20 21.51 8.18
C ASN A 47 -7.07 22.10 6.76
N SER A 48 -6.45 23.28 6.60
CA SER A 48 -6.25 23.87 5.27
C SER A 48 -5.30 23.02 4.41
N LYS A 49 -4.20 22.51 4.99
CA LYS A 49 -3.30 21.56 4.30
C LYS A 49 -4.03 20.28 3.87
N ARG A 50 -4.88 19.73 4.73
CA ARG A 50 -5.71 18.55 4.41
C ARG A 50 -6.69 18.84 3.28
N LEU A 51 -7.40 19.97 3.36
CA LEU A 51 -8.34 20.40 2.33
C LEU A 51 -7.66 20.60 0.98
N ALA A 52 -6.47 21.22 0.95
CA ALA A 52 -5.70 21.39 -0.27
C ALA A 52 -5.32 20.04 -0.92
N LYS A 53 -4.94 19.04 -0.09
CA LYS A 53 -4.67 17.69 -0.59
C LYS A 53 -5.91 17.02 -1.18
N ILE A 54 -7.06 17.15 -0.51
CA ILE A 54 -8.34 16.60 -0.99
C ILE A 54 -8.77 17.28 -2.28
N GLN A 55 -8.64 18.60 -2.38
CA GLN A 55 -8.95 19.35 -3.60
C GLN A 55 -8.11 18.87 -4.78
N LYS A 56 -6.80 18.71 -4.59
CA LYS A 56 -5.91 18.21 -5.64
C LYS A 56 -6.29 16.80 -6.11
N ASP A 57 -6.58 15.89 -5.18
CA ASP A 57 -7.00 14.52 -5.51
C ASP A 57 -8.35 14.52 -6.26
N LEU A 58 -9.30 15.36 -5.84
CA LEU A 58 -10.57 15.53 -6.55
C LEU A 58 -10.39 16.09 -7.96
N GLU A 59 -9.52 17.08 -8.15
CA GLU A 59 -9.21 17.62 -9.47
C GLU A 59 -8.61 16.55 -10.40
N GLU A 60 -7.66 15.75 -9.91
CA GLU A 60 -7.05 14.65 -10.65
C GLU A 60 -8.09 13.60 -11.05
N ARG A 61 -8.91 13.14 -10.10
CA ARG A 61 -9.99 12.16 -10.36
C ARG A 61 -11.03 12.70 -11.35
N THR A 62 -11.38 13.98 -11.24
CA THR A 62 -12.35 14.62 -12.14
C THR A 62 -11.79 14.70 -13.56
N ARG A 63 -10.50 15.04 -13.73
CA ARG A 63 -9.85 15.01 -15.05
C ARG A 63 -9.89 13.61 -15.67
N VAL A 64 -9.58 12.58 -14.88
CA VAL A 64 -9.67 11.18 -15.33
C VAL A 64 -11.10 10.84 -15.75
N LEU A 65 -12.11 11.24 -14.98
CA LEU A 65 -13.52 11.02 -15.31
C LEU A 65 -13.94 11.73 -16.60
N ILE A 66 -13.53 12.98 -16.81
CA ILE A 66 -13.82 13.74 -18.03
C ILE A 66 -13.21 13.05 -19.25
N ILE A 67 -11.94 12.63 -19.15
CA ILE A 67 -11.26 11.91 -20.24
C ILE A 67 -11.98 10.58 -20.52
N ARG A 68 -12.34 9.83 -19.48
CA ARG A 68 -13.06 8.56 -19.59
C ARG A 68 -14.41 8.74 -20.28
N ALA A 69 -15.16 9.79 -19.93
CA ALA A 69 -16.44 10.11 -20.55
C ALA A 69 -16.29 10.55 -22.01
N ALA A 70 -15.28 11.37 -22.33
CA ALA A 70 -15.01 11.85 -23.68
C ALA A 70 -14.59 10.71 -24.64
N LEU A 71 -13.86 9.72 -24.13
CA LEU A 71 -13.50 8.52 -24.88
C LEU A 71 -14.65 7.51 -25.01
N GLY A 72 -15.82 7.78 -24.41
CA GLY A 72 -16.95 6.85 -24.40
C GLY A 72 -16.70 5.57 -23.58
N ILE A 73 -15.68 5.58 -22.72
CA ILE A 73 -15.24 4.44 -21.88
C ILE A 73 -16.18 4.34 -20.67
N ASN A 74 -17.46 4.11 -20.92
CA ASN A 74 -18.42 3.73 -19.89
C ASN A 74 -18.29 2.21 -19.67
N GLY A 75 -17.85 1.80 -18.48
CA GLY A 75 -17.85 0.38 -18.09
C GLY A 75 -16.65 -0.45 -18.56
N VAL A 76 -15.75 0.08 -19.39
CA VAL A 76 -14.53 -0.64 -19.75
C VAL A 76 -13.53 -0.58 -18.61
N ASN A 77 -13.20 -1.75 -18.06
CA ASN A 77 -12.02 -1.96 -17.24
C ASN A 77 -10.93 -2.42 -18.21
N PRO A 78 -9.93 -1.59 -18.56
CA PRO A 78 -8.93 -1.97 -19.56
C PRO A 78 -8.16 -3.24 -19.18
N ALA A 79 -8.10 -3.57 -17.88
CA ALA A 79 -7.55 -4.84 -17.42
C ALA A 79 -8.36 -6.07 -17.89
N LYS A 80 -9.69 -5.97 -18.01
CA LYS A 80 -10.54 -7.08 -18.48
C LYS A 80 -10.51 -7.25 -19.99
N GLU A 81 -10.36 -6.17 -20.75
CA GLU A 81 -10.21 -6.25 -22.22
C GLU A 81 -8.82 -6.78 -22.60
N PHE A 82 -7.77 -6.41 -21.86
CA PHE A 82 -6.43 -6.97 -22.08
C PHE A 82 -6.35 -8.47 -21.76
N GLU A 83 -7.04 -8.93 -20.70
CA GLU A 83 -7.18 -10.36 -20.39
C GLU A 83 -7.99 -11.11 -21.46
N ALA A 84 -9.06 -10.51 -21.99
CA ALA A 84 -9.85 -11.09 -23.07
C ALA A 84 -9.08 -11.17 -24.41
N GLU A 85 -8.29 -10.15 -24.77
CA GLU A 85 -7.42 -10.18 -25.96
C GLU A 85 -6.28 -11.22 -25.83
N LEU A 86 -5.81 -11.48 -24.61
CA LEU A 86 -4.83 -12.54 -24.32
C LEU A 86 -5.41 -13.96 -24.42
N GLU A 87 -6.68 -14.15 -24.07
CA GLU A 87 -7.40 -15.42 -24.26
C GLU A 87 -7.81 -15.64 -25.72
N GLU A 88 -8.27 -14.60 -26.43
CA GLU A 88 -8.73 -14.69 -27.82
C GLU A 88 -7.56 -14.80 -28.83
N SER A 89 -6.37 -14.28 -28.49
CA SER A 89 -5.15 -14.44 -29.31
C SER A 89 -4.51 -15.82 -29.21
N GLY A 90 -5.08 -16.77 -28.45
CA GLY A 90 -4.67 -18.18 -28.45
C GLY A 90 -3.22 -18.43 -28.00
N MET A 91 -2.58 -17.47 -27.33
CA MET A 91 -1.23 -17.62 -26.78
C MET A 91 -1.19 -17.76 -25.25
N GLY A 92 -2.32 -18.09 -24.63
CA GLY A 92 -2.41 -18.48 -23.24
C GLY A 92 -2.23 -20.00 -23.03
N GLY A 93 -0.99 -20.49 -23.04
CA GLY A 93 -0.65 -21.71 -22.29
C GLY A 93 -0.28 -22.95 -23.08
N ARG A 94 0.98 -23.04 -23.51
CA ARG A 94 1.75 -24.30 -23.49
C ARG A 94 3.18 -24.02 -23.07
N GLY A 95 3.47 -24.18 -21.78
CA GLY A 95 4.79 -23.92 -21.21
C GLY A 95 5.09 -24.79 -19.99
N GLY A 96 5.12 -26.12 -20.19
CA GLY A 96 5.99 -27.04 -19.47
C GLY A 96 5.71 -27.29 -17.98
N ARG A 97 4.64 -28.03 -17.66
CA ARG A 97 4.59 -28.79 -16.40
C ARG A 97 5.64 -29.92 -16.52
N ARG A 98 6.79 -29.75 -15.87
CA ARG A 98 7.81 -30.80 -15.75
C ARG A 98 7.21 -31.98 -15.01
N HIS A 99 6.78 -33.00 -15.75
CA HIS A 99 6.46 -34.31 -15.18
C HIS A 99 7.78 -35.03 -14.96
N ILE A 100 8.19 -35.13 -13.69
CA ILE A 100 9.13 -36.14 -13.24
C ILE A 100 8.37 -37.46 -13.20
N GLY A 101 8.97 -38.52 -13.76
CA GLY A 101 8.68 -39.91 -13.41
C GLY A 101 7.94 -40.73 -14.47
N GLY A 102 8.59 -41.80 -14.92
CA GLY A 102 7.95 -43.03 -15.42
C GLY A 102 7.97 -43.22 -16.93
N GLY A 103 8.93 -44.00 -17.42
CA GLY A 103 8.86 -44.61 -18.76
C GLY A 103 7.76 -45.68 -18.87
N PRO A 104 7.52 -46.21 -20.08
CA PRO A 104 6.33 -46.96 -20.41
C PRO A 104 6.50 -48.44 -20.06
N PHE A 105 5.61 -48.99 -19.24
CA PHE A 105 5.37 -50.43 -19.18
C PHE A 105 3.86 -50.66 -19.04
N ASP A 106 3.30 -51.16 -20.14
CA ASP A 106 2.10 -51.98 -20.35
C ASP A 106 1.04 -52.07 -19.24
N ASP A 107 -0.18 -51.67 -19.61
CA ASP A 107 -1.45 -52.22 -19.12
C ASP A 107 -2.23 -52.65 -20.40
N PRO A 108 -3.16 -53.65 -20.40
CA PRO A 108 -4.01 -54.01 -19.26
C PRO A 108 -4.39 -55.52 -19.12
N ALA A 109 -5.00 -55.81 -17.98
CA ALA A 109 -6.13 -56.74 -17.76
C ALA A 109 -6.02 -58.24 -18.13
N SER A 110 -6.18 -59.01 -17.07
CA SER A 110 -6.81 -60.33 -16.91
C SER A 110 -7.81 -60.76 -17.99
N ASP A 111 -7.75 -62.04 -18.39
CA ASP A 111 -8.89 -62.92 -18.64
C ASP A 111 -8.47 -64.38 -18.35
N ASP A 112 -9.25 -65.06 -17.49
CA ASP A 112 -9.31 -66.49 -17.09
C ASP A 112 -8.05 -67.27 -16.59
#